data_AF-A0A3L7PDR0-F1
#
_entry.id   AF-A0A3L7PDR0-F1
#
_cell.length_a   1.000
_cell.length_b   1.000
_cell.length_c   1.000
_cell.angle_alpha   90.00
_cell.angle_beta   90.00
_cell.angle_gamma   90.00
#
_symmetry.space_group_name_H-M   'P 1'
#
loop_
_entity.id
_entity.type
_entity.pdbx_description
1 polymer ?
#
loop_
_entity_poly.entity_id
_entity_poly.type
_entity_poly.pdbx_seq_one_letter_code
_entity_poly.pdbx_strand_id
1 'polypeptide(L)'
;MAGSGCSSSKTAPETLAQPTAADGLANLCDLFRQAAAGKATLPKSAADFATVEPFYPVAGPFVLSGAVDSAWGAGLKQGGDAATRLLAWETAAAKDGGWAMFQDGTI
;
A
#
# COMPACT_ATOMS: atom_id res chain seq x y z
N MET A 1 31.91 47.16 -7.60
CA MET A 1 31.27 46.05 -8.33
C MET A 1 30.89 45.00 -7.30
N ALA A 2 29.61 44.89 -6.99
CA ALA A 2 29.09 43.89 -6.07
C ALA A 2 28.80 42.62 -6.88
N GLY A 3 29.53 41.54 -6.60
CA GLY A 3 29.27 40.22 -7.14
C GLY A 3 28.78 39.33 -6.01
N SER A 4 27.47 39.06 -5.99
CA SER A 4 26.80 38.18 -5.03
C SER A 4 27.41 36.78 -5.08
N GLY A 5 27.99 36.35 -3.95
CA GLY A 5 28.38 34.96 -3.73
C GLY A 5 27.14 34.10 -3.69
N CYS A 6 26.98 33.22 -4.68
CA CYS A 6 25.94 32.22 -4.71
C CYS A 6 26.31 31.13 -3.71
N SER A 7 25.59 31.09 -2.58
CA SER A 7 25.58 29.95 -1.67
C SER A 7 24.98 28.75 -2.38
N SER A 8 25.82 27.92 -2.98
CA SER A 8 25.41 26.58 -3.42
C SER A 8 25.25 25.70 -2.19
N SER A 9 24.06 25.76 -1.59
CA SER A 9 23.55 24.71 -0.73
C SER A 9 23.69 23.38 -1.48
N LYS A 10 24.50 22.50 -0.91
CA LYS A 10 24.76 21.15 -1.40
C LYS A 10 23.47 20.35 -1.24
N THR A 11 22.59 20.39 -2.24
CA THR A 11 21.42 19.50 -2.28
C THR A 11 21.97 18.08 -2.38
N ALA A 12 21.90 17.34 -1.28
CA ALA A 12 22.15 15.91 -1.29
C ALA A 12 21.23 15.27 -2.35
N PRO A 13 21.69 14.26 -3.11
CA PRO A 13 20.83 13.55 -4.03
C PRO A 13 19.62 13.05 -3.24
N GLU A 14 18.41 13.41 -3.67
CA GLU A 14 17.17 12.85 -3.16
C GLU A 14 17.32 11.33 -3.29
N THR A 15 17.56 10.67 -2.15
CA THR A 15 17.48 9.22 -2.09
C THR A 15 16.03 8.95 -2.47
N LEU A 16 15.81 8.37 -3.65
CA LEU A 16 14.48 7.93 -4.09
C LEU A 16 13.90 7.16 -2.91
N ALA A 17 12.92 7.76 -2.23
CA ALA A 17 12.38 7.21 -0.99
C ALA A 17 11.91 5.79 -1.33
N GLN A 18 12.49 4.80 -0.65
CA GLN A 18 12.04 3.44 -0.86
C GLN A 18 10.55 3.37 -0.51
N PRO A 19 9.72 2.71 -1.33
CA PRO A 19 8.31 2.58 -1.03
C PRO A 19 8.15 1.97 0.37
N THR A 20 7.22 2.51 1.13
CA THR A 20 6.89 2.06 2.47
C THR A 20 5.76 1.03 2.42
N ALA A 21 5.53 0.31 3.52
CA ALA A 21 4.39 -0.60 3.63
C ALA A 21 3.05 0.15 3.49
N ALA A 22 2.97 1.40 3.94
CA ALA A 22 1.80 2.27 3.73
C ALA A 22 1.53 2.51 2.24
N ASP A 23 2.58 2.75 1.44
CA ASP A 23 2.46 2.89 -0.01
C ASP A 23 2.01 1.59 -0.67
N GLY A 24 2.49 0.45 -0.17
CA GLY A 24 2.04 -0.88 -0.58
C GLY A 24 0.56 -1.11 -0.27
N LEU A 25 0.10 -0.74 0.92
CA LEU A 25 -1.30 -0.82 1.33
C LEU A 25 -2.18 0.13 0.52
N ALA A 26 -1.71 1.34 0.20
CA ALA A 26 -2.42 2.28 -0.67
C ALA A 26 -2.60 1.71 -2.08
N ASN A 27 -1.55 1.11 -2.63
CA ASN A 27 -1.61 0.47 -3.94
C ASN A 27 -2.53 -0.76 -3.94
N LEU A 28 -2.56 -1.53 -2.85
CA LEU A 28 -3.57 -2.58 -2.61
C LEU A 28 -4.98 -1.99 -2.50
N CYS A 29 -5.17 -0.88 -1.78
CA CYS A 29 -6.46 -0.20 -1.66
C CYS A 29 -7.04 0.13 -3.05
N ASP A 30 -6.19 0.58 -3.97
CA ASP A 30 -6.60 0.85 -5.35
C ASP A 30 -7.04 -0.42 -6.08
N LEU A 31 -6.38 -1.57 -5.87
CA LEU A 31 -6.87 -2.86 -6.37
C LEU A 31 -8.27 -3.18 -5.82
N PHE A 32 -8.49 -3.02 -4.51
CA PHE A 32 -9.80 -3.27 -3.93
C PHE A 32 -10.88 -2.32 -4.43
N ARG A 33 -10.55 -1.04 -4.64
CA ARG A 33 -11.46 -0.04 -5.25
C ARG A 33 -11.80 -0.40 -6.69
N GLN A 34 -10.81 -0.80 -7.48
CA GLN A 34 -11.03 -1.25 -8.85
C GLN A 34 -11.91 -2.49 -8.90
N ALA A 35 -11.72 -3.44 -7.99
CA ALA A 35 -12.55 -4.62 -7.93
C ALA A 35 -13.98 -4.32 -7.45
N ALA A 36 -14.15 -3.42 -6.48
CA ALA A 36 -15.46 -2.92 -6.08
C ALA A 36 -16.20 -2.21 -7.23
N ALA A 37 -15.46 -1.56 -8.13
CA ALA A 37 -15.99 -0.96 -9.36
C ALA A 37 -16.20 -1.97 -10.51
N GLY A 38 -15.95 -3.27 -10.29
CA GLY A 38 -16.06 -4.31 -11.32
C GLY A 38 -14.98 -4.27 -12.40
N LYS A 39 -13.88 -3.54 -12.17
CA LYS A 39 -12.78 -3.35 -13.14
C LYS A 39 -11.61 -4.33 -12.94
N ALA A 40 -11.57 -4.99 -11.78
CA ALA A 40 -10.52 -5.95 -11.43
C ALA A 40 -11.14 -7.14 -10.67
N THR A 41 -10.43 -8.28 -10.68
CA THR A 41 -10.79 -9.44 -9.87
C THR A 41 -10.00 -9.37 -8.57
N LEU A 42 -10.67 -9.55 -7.43
CA LEU A 42 -9.98 -9.68 -6.15
C LEU A 42 -9.20 -10.99 -6.08
N PRO A 43 -7.90 -10.94 -5.76
CA PRO A 43 -7.14 -12.14 -5.45
C PRO A 43 -7.72 -12.82 -4.21
N LYS A 44 -7.77 -14.16 -4.23
CA LYS A 44 -8.25 -14.99 -3.12
C LYS A 44 -7.11 -15.52 -2.26
N SER A 45 -5.88 -15.22 -2.64
CA SER A 45 -4.66 -15.56 -1.91
C SER A 45 -3.49 -14.69 -2.38
N ALA A 46 -2.40 -14.66 -1.62
CA ALA A 46 -1.15 -14.06 -2.06
C ALA A 46 -0.58 -14.72 -3.34
N ALA A 47 -0.85 -16.02 -3.54
CA ALA A 47 -0.47 -16.71 -4.77
C ALA A 47 -1.27 -16.20 -5.98
N ASP A 48 -2.56 -15.94 -5.82
CA ASP A 48 -3.38 -15.32 -6.88
C ASP A 48 -2.93 -13.89 -7.17
N PHE A 49 -2.47 -13.17 -6.13
CA PHE A 49 -1.94 -11.81 -6.28
C PHE A 49 -0.75 -11.76 -7.24
N ALA A 50 0.09 -12.80 -7.31
CA ALA A 50 1.22 -12.87 -8.24
C ALA A 50 0.81 -12.69 -9.72
N THR A 51 -0.44 -12.97 -10.07
CA THR A 51 -0.97 -12.77 -11.43
C THR A 51 -1.28 -11.32 -11.77
N VAL A 52 -1.56 -10.50 -10.75
CA VAL A 52 -1.84 -9.07 -10.87
C VAL A 52 -0.69 -8.19 -10.39
N GLU A 53 0.29 -8.77 -9.70
CA GLU A 53 1.48 -8.09 -9.19
C GLU A 53 2.17 -7.16 -10.20
N PRO A 54 2.31 -7.51 -11.50
CA PRO A 54 2.92 -6.61 -12.47
C PRO A 54 2.20 -5.26 -12.64
N PHE A 55 0.92 -5.17 -12.24
CA PHE A 55 0.12 -3.94 -12.24
C PHE A 55 0.19 -3.19 -10.90
N TYR A 56 0.72 -3.82 -9.85
CA TYR A 56 0.83 -3.30 -8.49
C TYR A 56 2.27 -3.43 -7.97
N PRO A 57 3.27 -2.80 -8.64
CA PRO A 57 4.69 -2.99 -8.32
C PRO A 57 5.10 -2.43 -6.96
N VAL A 58 4.26 -1.60 -6.33
CA VAL A 58 4.49 -1.08 -4.99
C VAL A 58 4.04 -2.10 -3.94
N ALA A 59 2.86 -2.69 -4.11
CA ALA A 59 2.33 -3.70 -3.19
C ALA A 59 3.03 -5.07 -3.36
N GLY A 60 3.45 -5.41 -4.58
CA GLY A 60 4.05 -6.69 -4.96
C GLY A 60 5.12 -7.20 -4.01
N PRO A 61 6.22 -6.45 -3.81
CA PRO A 61 7.29 -6.86 -2.91
C PRO A 61 6.83 -7.13 -1.48
N PHE A 62 5.87 -6.36 -0.96
CA PHE A 62 5.36 -6.54 0.42
C PHE A 62 4.42 -7.74 0.54
N VAL A 63 3.54 -7.95 -0.44
CA VAL A 63 2.62 -9.10 -0.45
C VAL A 63 3.37 -10.40 -0.68
N LEU A 64 4.26 -10.44 -1.68
CA LEU A 64 4.99 -11.65 -2.04
C LEU A 64 6.04 -12.04 -0.99
N SER A 65 6.59 -11.08 -0.24
CA SER A 65 7.46 -11.36 0.91
C SER A 65 6.70 -11.75 2.18
N GLY A 66 5.37 -11.56 2.21
CA GLY A 66 4.54 -11.76 3.40
C GLY A 66 4.69 -10.64 4.45
N ALA A 67 5.31 -9.51 4.09
CA ALA A 67 5.37 -8.33 4.95
C ALA A 67 3.99 -7.66 5.11
N VAL A 68 3.17 -7.68 4.05
CA VAL A 68 1.76 -7.27 4.06
C VAL A 68 0.89 -8.47 3.75
N ASP A 69 -0.13 -8.69 4.59
CA ASP A 69 -1.16 -9.69 4.39
C ASP A 69 -2.53 -9.01 4.25
N SER A 70 -3.51 -9.78 3.79
CA SER A 70 -4.84 -9.30 3.46
C SER A 70 -5.90 -10.33 3.83
N ALA A 71 -7.11 -9.83 4.14
CA ALA A 71 -8.31 -10.63 4.18
C ALA A 71 -8.72 -11.01 2.74
N TRP A 72 -7.99 -11.96 2.16
CA TRP A 72 -8.15 -12.35 0.76
C TRP A 72 -9.60 -12.76 0.43
N GLY A 73 -10.08 -12.38 -0.76
CA GLY A 73 -11.46 -12.57 -1.16
C GLY A 73 -12.49 -11.66 -0.44
N ALA A 74 -12.10 -10.91 0.58
CA ALA A 74 -12.90 -9.81 1.09
C ALA A 74 -12.67 -8.56 0.23
N GLY A 75 -13.73 -7.77 0.04
CA GLY A 75 -13.67 -6.50 -0.67
C GLY A 75 -13.99 -5.33 0.25
N LEU A 76 -13.88 -4.12 -0.31
CA LEU A 76 -14.35 -2.91 0.35
C LEU A 76 -15.86 -3.00 0.60
N LYS A 77 -16.29 -2.50 1.76
CA LYS A 77 -17.69 -2.42 2.16
C LYS A 77 -17.98 -1.02 2.66
N GLN A 78 -19.24 -0.60 2.53
CA GLN A 78 -19.72 0.63 3.15
C GLN A 78 -20.68 0.28 4.29
N GLY A 79 -20.62 1.03 5.38
CA GLY A 79 -21.46 0.84 6.57
C GLY A 79 -20.68 1.00 7.88
N GLY A 80 -21.39 1.07 9.00
CA GLY A 80 -20.83 1.42 10.31
C GLY A 80 -19.66 0.54 10.76
N ASP A 81 -19.64 -0.74 10.39
CA ASP A 81 -18.58 -1.66 10.78
C ASP A 81 -17.34 -1.59 9.88
N ALA A 82 -17.41 -0.98 8.68
CA ALA A 82 -16.34 -1.07 7.69
C ALA A 82 -15.04 -0.40 8.17
N ALA A 83 -15.16 0.69 8.94
CA ALA A 83 -14.05 1.40 9.57
C ALA A 83 -13.41 0.64 10.75
N THR A 84 -13.99 -0.50 11.15
CA THR A 84 -13.49 -1.34 12.27
C THR A 84 -12.98 -2.69 11.82
N ARG A 85 -13.17 -3.05 10.54
CA ARG A 85 -12.78 -4.33 9.98
C ARG A 85 -11.55 -4.17 9.12
N LEU A 86 -10.48 -4.87 9.48
CA LEU A 86 -9.26 -4.91 8.69
C LEU A 86 -9.49 -5.65 7.37
N LEU A 87 -8.90 -5.10 6.32
CA LEU A 87 -8.90 -5.65 4.98
C LEU A 87 -7.47 -6.01 4.53
N ALA A 88 -6.46 -5.22 4.91
CA ALA A 88 -5.05 -5.58 4.74
C ALA A 88 -4.22 -5.00 5.89
N TRP A 89 -3.07 -5.60 6.21
CA TRP A 89 -2.23 -5.16 7.32
C TRP A 89 -0.80 -5.62 7.13
N GLU A 90 0.14 -4.91 7.74
CA GLU A 90 1.48 -5.45 7.90
C GLU A 90 1.47 -6.64 8.86
N THR A 91 2.10 -7.73 8.49
CA THR A 91 2.21 -8.94 9.34
C THR A 91 2.88 -8.63 10.68
N ALA A 92 3.82 -7.68 10.69
CA ALA A 92 4.48 -7.20 11.90
C ALA A 92 3.62 -6.23 12.74
N ALA A 93 2.53 -5.67 12.20
CA ALA A 93 1.74 -4.62 12.86
C ALA A 93 1.18 -5.06 14.21
N ALA A 94 0.82 -6.34 14.36
CA ALA A 94 0.29 -6.89 15.60
C ALA A 94 1.31 -6.88 16.76
N LYS A 95 2.62 -6.87 16.43
CA LYS A 95 3.70 -6.96 17.41
C LYS A 95 4.43 -5.64 17.60
N ASP A 96 4.78 -4.98 16.50
CA ASP A 96 5.68 -3.84 16.50
C ASP A 96 4.96 -2.50 16.23
N GLY A 97 3.64 -2.56 16.00
CA GLY A 97 2.90 -1.46 15.38
C GLY A 97 3.19 -1.40 13.88
N GLY A 98 2.27 -0.82 13.11
CA GLY A 98 2.41 -0.75 11.67
C GLY A 98 1.16 -0.20 11.02
N TRP A 99 1.15 -0.26 9.69
CA TRP A 99 0.05 0.19 8.85
C TRP A 99 -0.97 -0.92 8.64
N ALA A 100 -2.24 -0.52 8.60
CA ALA A 100 -3.32 -1.44 8.35
C ALA A 100 -4.46 -0.73 7.62
N MET A 101 -4.95 -1.37 6.57
CA MET A 101 -6.07 -0.90 5.78
C MET A 101 -7.38 -1.52 6.27
N PHE A 102 -8.42 -0.70 6.41
CA PHE A 102 -9.78 -1.10 6.78
C PHE A 102 -10.68 -1.33 5.56
N GLN A 103 -11.85 -1.94 5.77
CA GLN A 103 -12.82 -2.24 4.71
C GLN A 103 -13.49 -1.00 4.12
N ASP A 104 -13.40 0.16 4.76
CA ASP A 104 -13.84 1.44 4.21
C ASP A 104 -12.77 2.08 3.28
N GLY A 105 -11.55 1.54 3.27
CA GLY A 105 -10.42 2.03 2.49
C GLY A 105 -9.54 3.07 3.21
N THR A 106 -9.70 3.20 4.53
CA THR A 106 -8.78 3.96 5.40
C THR A 106 -7.53 3.13 5.69
N ILE A 107 -6.35 3.76 5.83
CA ILE A 107 -5.04 3.16 6.15
C ILE A 107 -4.45 3.86 7.37
#